data_AF-A0A662MLK3-F1
#
_entry.id   AF-A0A662MLK3-F1
#
_cell.length_a   1.000
_cell.length_b   1.000
_cell.length_c   1.000
_cell.angle_alpha   90.00
_cell.angle_beta   90.00
_cell.angle_gamma   90.00
#
_symmetry.space_group_name_H-M   'P 1'
#
loop_
_entity.id
_entity.type
_entity.pdbx_description
1 polymer ?
#
loop_
_entity_poly.entity_id
_entity_poly.type
_entity_poly.pdbx_seq_one_letter_code
_entity_poly.pdbx_strand_id
1 'polypeptide(L)' 'GDEELKNHFLSYDRSLLVNDPRRKLPKKPLGRGARKKRQKSYR' A
#
# COMPACT_ATOMS: atom_id res chain seq x y z
N GLY A 1 -2.15 1.95 -32.97
CA GLY A 1 -1.22 3.04 -32.63
C GLY A 1 -0.82 2.95 -31.18
N ASP A 2 -1.47 3.71 -30.30
CA ASP A 2 -1.13 3.74 -28.87
C ASP A 2 -2.00 2.83 -27.99
N GLU A 3 -3.21 2.52 -28.44
CA GLU A 3 -4.21 1.83 -27.61
C GLU A 3 -3.88 0.34 -27.42
N GLU A 4 -3.38 -0.32 -28.46
CA GLU A 4 -2.87 -1.69 -28.38
C GLU A 4 -1.66 -1.79 -27.45
N LEU A 5 -0.72 -0.84 -27.54
CA LEU A 5 0.47 -0.81 -26.69
C LEU A 5 0.10 -0.59 -25.22
N LYS A 6 -0.82 0.34 -24.95
CA LYS A 6 -1.39 0.56 -23.62
C LYS A 6 -2.09 -0.70 -23.08
N ASN A 7 -2.87 -1.39 -23.92
CA ASN A 7 -3.56 -2.62 -23.54
C ASN A 7 -2.58 -3.75 -23.23
N HIS A 8 -1.49 -3.87 -24.01
CA HIS A 8 -0.41 -4.82 -23.71
C HIS A 8 0.20 -4.55 -22.32
N PHE A 9 0.59 -3.31 -22.03
CA PHE A 9 1.12 -2.95 -20.71
C PHE A 9 0.11 -3.16 -19.57
N LEU A 10 -1.17 -2.83 -19.77
CA LEU A 10 -2.22 -3.05 -18.76
C LEU A 10 -2.48 -4.55 -18.50
N SER A 11 -2.43 -5.38 -19.53
CA SER A 11 -2.60 -6.84 -19.39
C SER A 11 -1.43 -7.50 -18.66
N TYR A 12 -0.23 -6.93 -18.81
CA TYR A 12 0.96 -7.40 -18.14
C TYR A 12 1.08 -6.86 -16.71
N ASP A 13 1.25 -5.55 -16.55
CA ASP A 13 1.33 -4.88 -15.25
C ASP A 13 0.91 -3.40 -15.34
N ARG A 14 -0.17 -3.07 -14.62
CA ARG A 14 -0.70 -1.71 -14.48
C ARG A 14 0.30 -0.74 -13.82
N SER A 15 1.22 -1.23 -12.99
CA SER A 15 2.19 -0.40 -12.26
C SER A 15 3.20 0.29 -13.18
N LEU A 16 3.40 -0.23 -14.40
CA LEU A 16 4.25 0.36 -15.43
C LEU A 16 3.71 1.68 -16.00
N LEU A 17 2.39 1.89 -15.92
CA LEU A 17 1.71 3.07 -16.44
C LEU A 17 1.19 3.99 -15.33
N VAL A 18 0.84 3.43 -14.18
CA VAL A 18 0.21 4.17 -13.07
C VAL A 18 0.95 3.88 -11.77
N ASN A 19 1.42 4.95 -11.13
CA ASN A 19 2.08 4.86 -9.84
C ASN A 19 1.17 4.24 -8.77
N ASP A 20 1.78 3.48 -7.85
CA ASP A 20 1.09 2.90 -6.71
C ASP A 20 0.71 3.98 -5.68
N PRO A 21 -0.60 4.16 -5.36
CA PRO A 21 -1.03 5.16 -4.39
C PRO A 21 -0.80 4.77 -2.93
N ARG A 22 -0.35 3.54 -2.62
CA ARG A 22 -0.20 3.06 -1.24
C ARG A 22 0.82 3.91 -0.47
N ARG A 23 0.40 4.41 0.70
CA ARG A 23 1.26 5.18 1.62
C ARG A 23 1.31 4.52 3.00
N LYS A 24 2.46 4.64 3.66
CA LYS A 24 2.65 4.12 5.01
C LYS A 24 1.77 4.90 6.00
N LEU A 25 0.97 4.18 6.78
CA LEU A 25 0.15 4.80 7.83
C LEU A 25 1.05 5.39 8.94
N PRO A 26 0.65 6.54 9.53
CA PRO A 26 1.39 7.13 10.63
C PRO A 26 1.30 6.26 11.89
N LYS A 27 2.28 6.43 12.79
CA LYS A 27 2.30 5.76 14.10
C LYS A 27 1.14 6.28 14.97
N LYS A 28 0.41 5.36 15.59
CA LYS A 28 -0.62 5.69 16.59
C LYS A 28 -0.04 5.55 18.01
N PRO A 29 -0.54 6.33 19.00
CA PRO A 29 -0.10 6.20 20.39
C PRO A 29 -0.48 4.83 20.98
N LEU A 30 0.12 4.51 22.14
CA LEU A 30 -0.08 3.27 22.90
C LEU A 30 0.38 1.99 22.18
N GLY A 31 1.28 2.12 21.21
CA GLY A 31 1.70 1.04 20.34
C GLY A 31 3.06 1.27 19.70
N ARG A 32 3.68 0.20 19.20
CA ARG A 32 4.95 0.31 18.46
C ARG A 32 4.75 0.78 17.02
N GLY A 33 3.55 0.65 16.44
CA GLY A 33 3.27 1.03 15.06
C GLY A 33 1.87 1.62 14.84
N ALA A 34 1.46 1.70 13.57
CA ALA A 34 0.16 2.25 13.18
C ALA A 34 -1.03 1.48 13.78
N ARG A 35 -0.87 0.16 13.99
CA ARG A 35 -1.93 -0.73 14.49
C ARG A 35 -1.56 -1.48 15.77
N LYS A 36 -0.34 -2.03 15.85
CA LYS A 36 0.11 -2.88 16.98
C LYS A 36 0.10 -2.12 18.32
N LYS A 37 -0.69 -2.62 19.28
CA LYS A 37 -0.78 -2.11 20.66
C LYS A 37 0.26 -2.79 21.57
N ARG A 38 0.57 -2.15 22.70
CA ARG A 38 1.31 -2.80 23.80
C ARG A 38 0.45 -3.89 24.43
N GLN A 39 1.07 -4.97 24.89
CA GLN A 39 0.39 -6.03 25.63
C GLN A 39 -0.12 -5.48 26.96
N LYS A 40 -1.37 -5.81 27.32
CA LYS A 40 -1.94 -5.45 28.62
C LYS A 40 -1.51 -6.50 29.65
N SER A 41 -1.15 -6.06 30.86
CA SER A 41 -0.96 -6.91 32.03
C SER A 41 -2.08 -6.61 33.02
N TYR A 42 -2.81 -7.64 33.43
CA TYR A 42 -3.79 -7.54 34.51
C TYR A 42 -3.12 -7.89 35.84
N ARG A 43 -3.74 -7.51 36.96
CA ARG A 43 -3.35 -7.91 38.31
C ARG A 43 -4.02 -9.24 38.66
#